data_AF-A0A537RA01-F1
#
_entry.id   AF-A0A537RA01-F1
#
_cell.length_a   1.000
_cell.length_b   1.000
_cell.length_c   1.000
_cell.angle_alpha   90.00
_cell.angle_beta   90.00
_cell.angle_gamma   90.00
#
_symmetry.space_group_name_H-M   'P 1'
#
loop_
_entity.id
_entity.type
_entity.pdbx_description
1 polymer ?
#
loop_
_entity_poly.entity_id
_entity_poly.type
_entity_poly.pdbx_seq_one_letter_code
_entity_poly.pdbx_strand_id
1 'polypeptide(L)'
;VMTIGRQIGEALILHQSLSNKAALKRAIEMLQLVGIPEPRQRVKEYPHQLSGGMRQRAMIAMALACNPKVLIADEPTSALDVTIQA
;
A
#
# COMPACT_ATOMS: atom_id res chain seq x y z
N VAL A 1 8.78 5.20 13.01
CA VAL A 1 8.30 4.51 11.79
C VAL A 1 6.77 4.52 11.81
N MET A 2 6.11 4.78 10.69
CA MET A 2 4.65 4.82 10.61
C MET A 2 4.07 3.44 10.27
N THR A 3 2.81 3.18 10.65
CA THR A 3 2.10 1.99 10.17
C THR A 3 1.81 2.11 8.68
N ILE A 4 1.62 0.98 8.01
CA ILE A 4 1.32 0.92 6.56
C ILE A 4 0.09 1.76 6.23
N GLY A 5 -0.96 1.66 7.04
CA GLY A 5 -2.17 2.47 6.87
C GLY A 5 -1.94 3.97 7.00
N ARG A 6 -1.06 4.38 7.91
CA ARG A 6 -0.71 5.79 8.07
C ARG A 6 0.11 6.29 6.90
N GLN A 7 1.05 5.50 6.38
CA GLN A 7 1.84 5.90 5.19
C GLN A 7 0.96 6.04 3.95
N ILE A 8 0.06 5.09 3.68
CA ILE A 8 -0.88 5.18 2.54
C ILE A 8 -1.87 6.34 2.76
N GLY A 9 -2.39 6.47 3.99
CA GLY A 9 -3.35 7.50 4.36
C GLY A 9 -2.78 8.93 4.30
N GLU A 10 -1.50 9.12 4.58
CA GLU A 10 -0.83 10.42 4.56
C GLU A 10 -0.92 11.08 3.19
N ALA A 11 -0.63 10.34 2.11
CA ALA A 11 -0.77 10.86 0.74
C ALA A 11 -2.21 11.29 0.43
N LEU A 12 -3.20 10.53 0.89
CA LEU A 12 -4.62 10.83 0.69
C LEU A 12 -5.09 12.06 1.48
N ILE A 13 -4.58 12.24 2.70
CA ILE A 13 -4.87 13.42 3.52
C ILE A 13 -4.26 14.66 2.86
N LEU A 14 -2.99 14.57 2.45
CA LEU A 14 -2.24 15.71 1.90
C LEU A 14 -2.74 16.13 0.52
N HIS A 15 -3.06 15.18 -0.36
CA HIS A 15 -3.37 15.47 -1.77
C HIS A 15 -4.87 15.44 -2.11
N GLN A 16 -5.71 14.83 -1.29
CA GLN A 16 -7.16 14.73 -1.53
C GLN A 16 -8.02 15.26 -0.37
N SER A 17 -7.39 15.81 0.68
CA SER A 17 -8.09 16.39 1.85
C SER A 17 -9.07 15.43 2.54
N LEU A 18 -8.77 14.13 2.51
CA LEU A 18 -9.58 13.12 3.21
C LEU A 18 -9.46 13.30 4.73
N SER A 19 -10.56 13.03 5.45
CA SER A 19 -10.50 12.84 6.91
C SER A 19 -9.68 11.59 7.26
N ASN A 20 -9.13 11.53 8.48
CA ASN A 20 -8.41 10.34 8.97
C ASN A 20 -9.21 9.04 8.81
N LYS A 21 -10.53 9.08 9.07
CA LYS A 21 -11.41 7.93 8.92
C LYS A 21 -11.56 7.51 7.46
N ALA A 22 -11.71 8.47 6.55
CA ALA A 22 -11.82 8.20 5.12
C ALA A 22 -10.49 7.68 4.55
N ALA A 23 -9.37 8.30 4.93
CA ALA A 23 -8.03 7.88 4.52
C ALA A 23 -7.71 6.45 4.99
N LEU A 24 -8.07 6.09 6.23
CA LEU A 24 -7.91 4.73 6.73
C LEU A 24 -8.77 3.72 5.94
N LYS A 25 -10.03 4.07 5.66
CA LYS A 25 -10.91 3.22 4.84
C LYS A 25 -10.30 2.99 3.46
N ARG A 26 -9.82 4.06 2.82
CA ARG A 26 -9.19 3.98 1.50
C ARG A 26 -7.88 3.21 1.53
N ALA A 27 -7.07 3.34 2.58
CA ALA A 27 -5.85 2.54 2.74
C ALA A 27 -6.16 1.04 2.81
N ILE A 28 -7.22 0.62 3.50
CA ILE A 28 -7.68 -0.77 3.53
C ILE A 28 -8.09 -1.24 2.12
N GLU A 29 -8.84 -0.42 1.38
CA GLU A 29 -9.22 -0.72 -0.01
C GLU A 29 -8.00 -0.87 -0.93
N MET A 30 -6.99 0.01 -0.77
CA MET A 30 -5.76 -0.06 -1.56
C MET A 30 -4.96 -1.32 -1.23
N LEU A 31 -4.85 -1.72 0.04
CA LEU A 31 -4.19 -2.97 0.43
C LEU A 31 -4.92 -4.19 -0.13
N GLN A 32 -6.26 -4.15 -0.15
CA GLN A 32 -7.06 -5.21 -0.77
C GLN A 32 -6.83 -5.27 -2.29
N LEU A 33 -6.78 -4.12 -2.97
CA LEU A 33 -6.55 -4.02 -4.41
C LEU A 33 -5.22 -4.67 -4.84
N VAL A 34 -4.16 -4.49 -4.04
CA VAL A 34 -2.84 -5.07 -4.32
C VAL A 34 -2.66 -6.48 -3.71
N GLY A 35 -3.73 -7.15 -3.29
CA GLY A 35 -3.66 -8.54 -2.82
C GLY A 35 -2.87 -8.73 -1.52
N ILE A 36 -2.93 -7.77 -0.59
CA ILE A 36 -2.42 -7.98 0.78
C ILE A 36 -3.46 -8.78 1.56
N PRO A 37 -3.10 -9.96 2.11
CA PRO A 37 -4.03 -10.74 2.91
C PRO A 37 -4.39 -10.01 4.21
N GLU A 38 -5.62 -10.18 4.68
CA GLU A 38 -6.13 -9.57 5.91
C GLU A 38 -5.89 -8.05 6.01
N PRO A 39 -6.32 -7.25 5.00
CA PRO A 39 -5.94 -5.84 4.89
C PRO A 39 -6.35 -5.00 6.10
N ARG A 40 -7.45 -5.36 6.79
CA ARG A 40 -7.92 -4.70 8.02
C ARG A 40 -6.98 -4.88 9.22
N GLN A 41 -6.23 -5.97 9.25
CA GLN A 41 -5.20 -6.21 10.26
C GLN A 41 -3.89 -5.56 9.80
N ARG A 42 -3.46 -5.85 8.56
CA ARG A 42 -2.21 -5.36 7.97
C ARG A 42 -2.07 -3.84 7.88
N VAL A 43 -3.19 -3.11 7.79
CA VAL A 43 -3.18 -1.64 7.82
C VAL A 43 -2.59 -1.06 9.13
N LYS A 44 -2.61 -1.84 10.22
CA LYS A 44 -2.08 -1.46 11.53
C LYS A 44 -0.63 -1.88 11.74
N GLU A 45 -0.09 -2.72 10.87
CA GLU A 45 1.29 -3.22 10.96
C GLU A 45 2.30 -2.18 10.49
N TYR A 46 3.53 -2.33 10.96
CA TYR A 46 4.70 -1.56 10.53
C TYR A 46 5.41 -2.26 9.37
N PRO A 47 6.17 -1.53 8.52
CA PRO A 47 6.87 -2.11 7.38
C PRO A 47 7.73 -3.33 7.70
N HIS A 48 8.44 -3.34 8.84
CA HIS A 48 9.30 -4.46 9.24
C HIS A 48 8.53 -5.72 9.66
N GLN A 49 7.21 -5.65 9.82
CA GLN A 49 6.35 -6.80 10.12
C GLN A 49 5.80 -7.46 8.85
N LEU A 50 5.94 -6.82 7.69
CA LEU A 50 5.53 -7.36 6.40
C LEU A 50 6.66 -8.16 5.73
N SER A 51 6.30 -9.21 5.00
CA SER A 51 7.25 -9.89 4.11
C SER A 51 7.77 -8.95 3.02
N GLY A 52 8.88 -9.31 2.35
CA GLY A 52 9.44 -8.52 1.25
C GLY A 52 8.41 -8.20 0.16
N GLY A 53 7.74 -9.23 -0.38
CA GLY A 53 6.70 -9.04 -1.38
C GLY A 53 5.48 -8.24 -0.87
N MET A 54 5.12 -8.37 0.41
CA MET A 54 4.06 -7.55 0.99
C MET A 54 4.45 -6.07 1.12
N ARG A 55 5.70 -5.77 1.50
CA ARG A 55 6.21 -4.38 1.50
C ARG A 55 6.17 -3.78 0.10
N GLN A 56 6.57 -4.54 -0.91
CA GLN A 56 6.54 -4.08 -2.30
C GLN A 56 5.10 -3.81 -2.77
N ARG A 57 4.15 -4.71 -2.48
CA ARG A 57 2.73 -4.48 -2.80
C ARG A 57 2.16 -3.30 -2.03
N ALA A 58 2.54 -3.09 -0.77
CA ALA A 58 2.16 -1.89 -0.01
C ALA A 58 2.74 -0.60 -0.63
N MET A 59 3.96 -0.63 -1.17
CA MET A 59 4.53 0.49 -1.93
C MET A 59 3.73 0.78 -3.21
N ILE A 60 3.32 -0.26 -3.95
CA ILE A 60 2.45 -0.10 -5.12
C ILE A 60 1.10 0.50 -4.71
N ALA A 61 0.50 0.04 -3.62
CA ALA A 61 -0.75 0.61 -3.08
C ALA A 61 -0.60 2.10 -2.75
N MET A 62 0.53 2.50 -2.17
CA MET A 62 0.83 3.91 -1.88
C MET A 62 0.96 4.74 -3.16
N ALA A 63 1.69 4.23 -4.16
CA ALA A 63 1.86 4.91 -5.44
C ALA A 63 0.54 5.08 -6.20
N LEU A 64 -0.37 4.11 -6.08
CA LEU A 64 -1.69 4.14 -6.73
C LEU A 64 -2.76 4.89 -5.92
N ALA A 65 -2.52 5.21 -4.65
CA ALA A 65 -3.55 5.72 -3.73
C ALA A 65 -4.24 6.98 -4.26
N CYS A 66 -3.47 7.87 -4.90
CA CYS A 66 -3.97 9.13 -5.44
C CYS A 66 -4.55 9.03 -6.87
N ASN A 67 -4.72 7.82 -7.41
CA ASN A 67 -5.18 7.58 -8.78
C ASN A 67 -4.37 8.39 -9.82
N PRO A 68 -3.03 8.21 -9.88
CA PRO A 68 -2.19 8.98 -10.79
C PRO A 68 -2.51 8.65 -12.25
N LYS A 69 -2.39 9.66 -13.14
CA LYS A 69 -2.51 9.45 -14.60
C LYS A 69 -1.30 8.72 -15.20
N VAL A 70 -0.14 8.84 -14.56
CA VAL A 70 1.12 8.24 -15.00
C VAL A 70 1.82 7.68 -13.76
N LEU A 71 2.25 6.42 -13.84
CA LEU A 71 3.04 5.75 -12.82
C LEU A 71 4.43 5.46 -13.41
N ILE A 72 5.47 6.00 -12.78
CA ILE A 72 6.86 5.65 -13.09
C ILE A 72 7.30 4.64 -12.03
N ALA A 73 7.73 3.47 -12.47
CA ALA A 73 8.15 2.40 -11.60
C ALA A 73 9.58 2.01 -11.94
N ASP A 74 10.47 2.10 -10.96
CA ASP A 74 11.84 1.62 -11.06
C ASP A 74 11.89 0.23 -10.42
N GLU A 75 12.20 -0.78 -11.22
CA GLU A 75 12.27 -2.19 -10.79
C GLU A 75 11.07 -2.72 -9.96
N PRO A 76 9.81 -2.58 -10.42
CA PRO A 76 8.61 -2.94 -9.64
C PRO A 76 8.42 -4.45 -9.43
N THR A 77 9.29 -5.29 -9.99
CA THR A 77 9.18 -6.75 -9.96
C THR A 77 10.39 -7.45 -9.33
N SER A 78 11.45 -6.74 -8.94
CA SER A 78 12.71 -7.35 -8.48
C SER A 78 12.58 -8.21 -7.21
N ALA A 79 11.57 -7.97 -6.36
CA ALA A 79 11.28 -8.80 -5.19
C ALA A 79 10.00 -9.67 -5.34
N LEU A 80 9.45 -9.76 -6.56
CA LEU A 80 8.31 -10.63 -6.88
C LEU A 80 8.74 -12.02 -7.38
N ASP A 81 10.01 -12.19 -7.70
CA ASP A 81 10.49 -13.33 -8.47
C ASP A 81 11.03 -14.46 -7.59
N VAL A 82 10.12 -15.27 -7.03
CA VAL A 82 10.34 -16.72 -6.78
C VAL A 82 9.04 -17.54 -6.62
N THR A 83 7.82 -16.96 -6.63
CA THR A 83 6.59 -17.76 -6.32
C THR A 83 5.33 -17.47 -7.12
N ILE A 84 5.36 -16.65 -8.19
CA ILE A 84 4.23 -16.54 -9.14
C ILE A 84 4.64 -17.14 -10.50
N GLN A 85 4.89 -18.45 -10.48
CA GLN A 85 4.79 -19.34 -11.65
C GLN A 85 4.00 -20.57 -11.20
N ALA A 86 2.67 -20.50 -11.32
CA ALA A 86 1.74 -21.64 -11.40
C ALA A 86 0.37 -21.11 -11.84
#